data_AF-A0A355S4Y9-F1
#
_entry.id   AF-A0A355S4Y9-F1
#
_cell.length_a   1.000
_cell.length_b   1.000
_cell.length_c   1.000
_cell.angle_alpha   90.00
_cell.angle_beta   90.00
_cell.angle_gamma   90.00
#
_symmetry.space_group_name_H-M   'P 1'
#
loop_
_entity.id
_entity.type
_entity.pdbx_description
1 polymer ?
#
loop_
_entity_poly.entity_id
_entity_poly.type
_entity_poly.pdbx_seq_one_letter_code
_entity_poly.pdbx_strand_id
1 'polypeptide(L)'
;LMELLYLDVWAYSELFDDMGKALMELYSSKEQRYVDEVLEVLDTIAPKHIYFELLRLEWRDRLEQAKRQNYENVLDLLPRKELTHIPSNLHTMQAQIKTLFAHVLDLDTSPKEPVQKKMVRYYNYRGDDQLNTFQFQPQPMSFEVIDRKTFTEVLHPKNIYDMIDYFVREFVKLEQPVRICKNCKRYFALSGRSDTEYCNRPI
;
A
#
# COMPACT_ATOMS: atom_id res chain seq x y z
N LEU A 1 2.30 7.34 1.95
CA LEU A 1 1.30 6.97 2.98
C LEU A 1 0.16 7.98 3.13
N MET A 2 0.39 9.25 3.53
CA MET A 2 -0.72 10.18 3.84
C MET A 2 -1.69 10.42 2.68
N GLU A 3 -1.20 10.53 1.44
CA GLU A 3 -2.06 10.68 0.27
C GLU A 3 -2.85 9.40 -0.03
N LEU A 4 -2.24 8.22 0.15
CA LEU A 4 -2.95 6.94 0.02
C LEU A 4 -4.17 6.88 0.93
N LEU A 5 -4.12 7.38 2.17
CA LEU A 5 -5.25 7.30 3.11
C LEU A 5 -6.53 7.96 2.60
N TYR A 6 -6.42 8.86 1.62
CA TYR A 6 -7.54 9.61 1.07
C TYR A 6 -7.66 9.48 -0.45
N LEU A 7 -6.93 8.54 -1.04
CA LEU A 7 -7.11 8.16 -2.44
C LEU A 7 -8.48 7.49 -2.59
N ASP A 8 -9.31 7.99 -3.49
CA ASP A 8 -10.53 7.29 -3.87
C ASP A 8 -10.18 6.08 -4.75
N VAL A 9 -10.04 4.93 -4.11
CA VAL A 9 -9.64 3.67 -4.78
C VAL A 9 -10.78 3.10 -5.62
N TRP A 10 -12.03 3.40 -5.29
CA TRP A 10 -13.21 2.90 -6.00
C TRP A 10 -13.38 3.57 -7.36
N ALA A 11 -12.85 4.80 -7.52
CA ALA A 11 -12.78 5.47 -8.82
C ALA A 11 -12.01 4.68 -9.89
N TYR A 12 -11.22 3.67 -9.50
CA TYR A 12 -10.42 2.83 -10.41
C TYR A 12 -10.93 1.39 -10.51
N SER A 13 -12.04 1.03 -9.86
CA SER A 13 -12.49 -0.37 -9.80
C SER A 13 -12.74 -1.00 -11.17
N GLU A 14 -13.37 -0.27 -12.09
CA GLU A 14 -13.62 -0.75 -13.46
C GLU A 14 -12.31 -1.08 -14.19
N LEU A 15 -11.27 -0.25 -14.01
CA LEU A 15 -9.94 -0.48 -14.60
C LEU A 15 -9.32 -1.78 -14.08
N PHE A 16 -9.41 -2.05 -12.77
CA PHE A 16 -8.91 -3.30 -12.19
C PHE A 16 -9.72 -4.52 -12.65
N ASP A 17 -11.03 -4.38 -12.81
CA ASP A 17 -11.89 -5.43 -13.35
C ASP A 17 -11.57 -5.73 -14.83
N ASP A 18 -11.29 -4.70 -15.63
CA ASP A 18 -10.92 -4.85 -17.04
C ASP A 18 -9.57 -5.55 -17.21
N MET A 19 -8.56 -5.21 -16.40
CA MET A 19 -7.33 -6.01 -16.33
C MET A 19 -7.62 -7.47 -15.98
N GLY A 20 -8.54 -7.69 -15.03
CA GLY A 20 -8.96 -9.03 -14.63
C GLY A 20 -9.65 -9.83 -15.75
N LYS A 21 -10.38 -9.17 -16.66
CA LYS A 21 -10.98 -9.79 -17.86
C LYS A 21 -9.90 -10.09 -18.90
N ALA A 22 -9.01 -9.15 -19.18
CA ALA A 22 -7.90 -9.35 -20.12
C ALA A 22 -7.00 -10.51 -19.69
N LEU A 23 -6.71 -10.65 -18.40
CA LEU A 23 -5.96 -11.81 -17.89
C LEU A 23 -6.66 -13.15 -18.13
N MET A 24 -8.00 -13.22 -17.96
CA MET A 24 -8.75 -14.46 -18.22
C MET A 24 -8.62 -14.90 -19.68
N GLU A 25 -8.73 -13.94 -20.59
CA GLU A 25 -8.59 -14.16 -22.01
C GLU A 25 -7.14 -14.55 -22.38
N LEU A 26 -6.14 -13.90 -21.74
CA LEU A 26 -4.73 -14.21 -21.91
C LEU A 26 -4.40 -15.65 -21.52
N TYR A 27 -4.95 -16.16 -20.40
CA TYR A 27 -4.68 -17.52 -19.94
C TYR A 27 -5.05 -18.58 -20.98
N SER A 28 -6.10 -18.32 -21.77
CA SER A 28 -6.63 -19.25 -22.75
C SER A 28 -6.01 -19.07 -24.13
N SER A 29 -5.90 -17.82 -24.58
CA SER A 29 -5.50 -17.47 -25.95
C SER A 29 -4.00 -17.29 -26.13
N LYS A 30 -3.29 -16.84 -25.07
CA LYS A 30 -1.88 -16.43 -25.09
C LYS A 30 -1.58 -15.30 -26.08
N GLU A 31 -2.60 -14.55 -26.51
CA GLU A 31 -2.47 -13.50 -27.51
C GLU A 31 -1.88 -12.22 -26.91
N GLN A 32 -0.98 -11.57 -27.66
CA GLN A 32 -0.29 -10.35 -27.24
C GLN A 32 -1.26 -9.19 -26.93
N ARG A 33 -2.41 -9.11 -27.62
CA ARG A 33 -3.39 -8.03 -27.39
C ARG A 33 -3.85 -7.94 -25.93
N TYR A 34 -4.02 -9.07 -25.25
CA TYR A 34 -4.48 -9.09 -23.86
C TYR A 34 -3.36 -8.68 -22.88
N VAL A 35 -2.10 -8.87 -23.26
CA VAL A 35 -0.96 -8.28 -22.53
C VAL A 35 -0.98 -6.77 -22.70
N ASP A 36 -1.18 -6.28 -23.92
CA ASP A 36 -1.19 -4.85 -24.22
C ASP A 36 -2.34 -4.13 -23.50
N GLU A 37 -3.53 -4.74 -23.44
CA GLU A 37 -4.68 -4.24 -22.67
C GLU A 37 -4.36 -4.10 -21.17
N VAL A 38 -3.73 -5.09 -20.55
CA VAL A 38 -3.31 -5.00 -19.14
C VAL A 38 -2.28 -3.89 -18.94
N LEU A 39 -1.31 -3.76 -19.85
CA LEU A 39 -0.26 -2.74 -19.78
C LEU A 39 -0.82 -1.32 -19.92
N GLU A 40 -1.79 -1.12 -20.82
CA GLU A 40 -2.44 0.18 -21.04
C GLU A 40 -3.18 0.65 -19.77
N VAL A 41 -3.88 -0.26 -19.10
CA VAL A 41 -4.53 0.05 -17.83
C VAL A 41 -3.49 0.37 -16.74
N LEU A 42 -2.42 -0.42 -16.64
CA LEU A 42 -1.33 -0.14 -15.68
C LEU A 42 -0.69 1.24 -15.92
N ASP A 43 -0.46 1.62 -17.17
CA ASP A 43 0.03 2.96 -17.53
C ASP A 43 -0.95 4.07 -17.16
N THR A 44 -2.26 3.79 -17.24
CA THR A 44 -3.32 4.74 -16.88
C THR A 44 -3.37 5.00 -15.37
N ILE A 45 -3.20 3.96 -14.53
CA ILE A 45 -3.30 4.08 -13.07
C ILE A 45 -1.99 4.48 -12.39
N ALA A 46 -0.84 4.12 -12.96
CA ALA A 46 0.48 4.43 -12.41
C ALA A 46 0.67 5.91 -11.98
N PRO A 47 0.30 6.93 -12.78
CA PRO A 47 0.48 8.32 -12.39
C PRO A 47 -0.46 8.78 -11.25
N LYS A 48 -1.46 7.98 -10.86
CA LYS A 48 -2.45 8.35 -9.83
C LYS A 48 -1.90 8.24 -8.41
N HIS A 49 -0.97 7.31 -8.18
CA HIS A 49 -0.30 7.17 -6.90
C HIS A 49 1.00 6.40 -7.05
N ILE A 50 2.06 6.78 -6.31
CA ILE A 50 3.39 6.14 -6.40
C ILE A 50 3.37 4.61 -6.15
N TYR A 51 2.41 4.11 -5.37
CA TYR A 51 2.25 2.66 -5.19
C TYR A 51 1.75 1.96 -6.47
N PHE A 52 0.97 2.63 -7.31
CA PHE A 52 0.58 2.07 -8.61
C PHE A 52 1.72 2.09 -9.62
N GLU A 53 2.71 2.98 -9.46
CA GLU A 53 3.96 2.89 -10.23
C GLU A 53 4.72 1.59 -9.90
N LEU A 54 4.82 1.23 -8.62
CA LEU A 54 5.41 -0.05 -8.22
C LEU A 54 4.62 -1.23 -8.83
N LEU A 55 3.30 -1.21 -8.71
CA LEU A 55 2.43 -2.24 -9.30
C LEU A 55 2.68 -2.37 -10.81
N ARG A 56 2.79 -1.26 -11.52
CA ARG A 56 3.08 -1.25 -12.96
C ARG A 56 4.41 -1.92 -13.28
N LEU A 57 5.48 -1.55 -12.58
CA LEU A 57 6.81 -2.11 -12.81
C LEU A 57 6.85 -3.61 -12.54
N GLU A 58 6.25 -4.02 -11.42
CA GLU A 58 6.14 -5.41 -10.99
C GLU A 58 5.34 -6.25 -12.01
N TRP A 59 4.16 -5.79 -12.42
CA TRP A 59 3.33 -6.53 -13.36
C TRP A 59 3.90 -6.55 -14.78
N ARG A 60 4.63 -5.51 -15.19
CA ARG A 60 5.42 -5.53 -16.44
C ARG A 60 6.44 -6.64 -16.44
N ASP A 61 7.23 -6.76 -15.37
CA ASP A 61 8.24 -7.83 -15.25
C ASP A 61 7.59 -9.22 -15.25
N ARG A 62 6.50 -9.41 -14.49
CA ARG A 62 5.75 -10.68 -14.46
C ARG A 62 5.17 -11.04 -15.85
N LEU A 63 4.63 -10.08 -16.59
CA LEU A 63 4.10 -10.30 -17.95
C LEU A 63 5.22 -10.68 -18.93
N GLU A 64 6.37 -10.02 -18.85
CA GLU A 64 7.55 -10.37 -19.65
C GLU A 64 8.06 -11.77 -19.32
N GLN A 65 8.12 -12.12 -18.03
CA GLN A 65 8.50 -13.45 -17.57
C GLN A 65 7.53 -14.51 -18.10
N ALA A 66 6.22 -14.26 -18.03
CA ALA A 66 5.20 -15.18 -18.54
C ALA A 66 5.41 -15.44 -20.03
N LYS A 67 5.68 -14.39 -20.81
CA LYS A 67 5.97 -14.50 -22.25
C LYS A 67 7.25 -15.30 -22.51
N ARG A 68 8.33 -15.06 -21.76
CA ARG A 68 9.59 -15.82 -21.88
C ARG A 68 9.41 -17.31 -21.56
N GLN A 69 8.48 -17.64 -20.67
CA GLN A 69 8.13 -19.00 -20.27
C GLN A 69 6.98 -19.61 -21.09
N ASN A 70 6.60 -19.00 -22.21
CA ASN A 70 5.49 -19.45 -23.07
C ASN A 70 4.16 -19.66 -22.31
N TYR A 71 3.96 -18.84 -21.27
CA TYR A 71 2.82 -18.87 -20.35
C TYR A 71 2.66 -20.20 -19.59
N GLU A 72 3.76 -20.91 -19.35
CA GLU A 72 3.80 -22.02 -18.40
C GLU A 72 3.51 -21.48 -16.98
N ASN A 73 2.63 -22.15 -16.23
CA ASN A 73 2.20 -21.73 -14.89
C ASN A 73 1.69 -20.27 -14.79
N VAL A 74 1.05 -19.77 -15.86
CA VAL A 74 0.58 -18.38 -15.95
C VAL A 74 -0.35 -17.96 -14.80
N LEU A 75 -1.11 -18.90 -14.23
CA LEU A 75 -2.01 -18.63 -13.10
C LEU A 75 -1.25 -18.28 -11.81
N ASP A 76 -0.07 -18.87 -11.60
CA ASP A 76 0.77 -18.60 -10.43
C ASP A 76 1.53 -17.28 -10.60
N LEU A 77 1.97 -16.99 -11.83
CA LEU A 77 2.76 -15.80 -12.14
C LEU A 77 1.90 -14.53 -12.27
N LEU A 78 0.70 -14.66 -12.84
CA LEU A 78 -0.22 -13.56 -13.11
C LEU A 78 -1.57 -13.81 -12.44
N PRO A 79 -1.65 -13.95 -11.11
CA PRO A 79 -2.89 -14.31 -10.44
C PRO A 79 -3.93 -13.18 -10.55
N ARG A 80 -5.02 -13.41 -11.30
CA ARG A 80 -6.10 -12.42 -11.53
C ARG A 80 -6.59 -11.73 -10.26
N LYS A 81 -6.79 -12.50 -9.18
CA LYS A 81 -7.31 -11.99 -7.91
C LYS A 81 -6.38 -10.96 -7.27
N GLU A 82 -5.08 -11.03 -7.53
CA GLU A 82 -4.11 -10.07 -7.02
C GLU A 82 -4.35 -8.67 -7.59
N LEU A 83 -4.78 -8.54 -8.85
CA LEU A 83 -5.21 -7.25 -9.42
C LEU A 83 -6.62 -6.86 -8.98
N THR A 84 -7.59 -7.74 -9.20
CA THR A 84 -9.02 -7.38 -9.03
C THR A 84 -9.38 -7.05 -7.58
N HIS A 85 -8.62 -7.54 -6.60
CA HIS A 85 -8.85 -7.23 -5.19
C HIS A 85 -8.12 -5.97 -4.70
N ILE A 86 -7.28 -5.31 -5.52
CA ILE A 86 -6.54 -4.11 -5.09
C ILE A 86 -7.47 -3.02 -4.53
N PRO A 87 -8.57 -2.64 -5.21
CA PRO A 87 -9.46 -1.60 -4.68
C PRO A 87 -10.01 -1.95 -3.30
N SER A 88 -10.54 -3.16 -3.12
CA SER A 88 -11.11 -3.60 -1.84
C SER A 88 -10.06 -3.73 -0.73
N ASN A 89 -8.87 -4.24 -1.07
CA ASN A 89 -7.79 -4.40 -0.10
C ASN A 89 -7.25 -3.04 0.35
N LEU A 90 -7.01 -2.12 -0.59
CA LEU A 90 -6.58 -0.76 -0.26
C LEU A 90 -7.64 -0.01 0.55
N HIS A 91 -8.91 -0.13 0.20
CA HIS A 91 -9.99 0.48 0.98
C HIS A 91 -9.99 -0.02 2.43
N THR A 92 -9.87 -1.33 2.62
CA THR A 92 -9.75 -1.95 3.94
C THR A 92 -8.52 -1.44 4.68
N MET A 93 -7.34 -1.45 4.06
CA MET A 93 -6.11 -0.96 4.68
C MET A 93 -6.20 0.54 5.04
N GLN A 94 -6.81 1.38 4.21
CA GLN A 94 -7.04 2.79 4.54
C GLN A 94 -7.83 2.95 5.85
N ALA A 95 -8.91 2.18 6.02
CA ALA A 95 -9.73 2.20 7.24
C ALA A 95 -8.96 1.67 8.46
N GLN A 96 -8.25 0.56 8.29
CA GLN A 96 -7.42 -0.04 9.33
C GLN A 96 -6.30 0.90 9.79
N ILE A 97 -5.59 1.57 8.86
CA ILE A 97 -4.51 2.50 9.19
C ILE A 97 -5.06 3.75 9.89
N LYS A 98 -6.18 4.32 9.43
CA LYS A 98 -6.84 5.45 10.11
C LYS A 98 -7.24 5.10 11.53
N THR A 99 -7.71 3.87 11.74
CA THR A 99 -8.06 3.35 13.07
C THR A 99 -6.82 3.24 13.95
N LEU A 100 -5.73 2.64 13.44
CA LEU A 100 -4.45 2.57 14.15
C LEU A 100 -3.97 3.97 14.54
N PHE A 101 -3.99 4.93 13.62
CA PHE A 101 -3.59 6.31 13.88
C PHE A 101 -4.41 6.92 15.02
N ALA A 102 -5.74 6.84 14.96
CA ALA A 102 -6.60 7.41 15.99
C ALA A 102 -6.33 6.87 17.41
N HIS A 103 -5.93 5.60 17.53
CA HIS A 103 -5.69 4.96 18.83
C HIS A 103 -4.24 5.09 19.32
N VAL A 104 -3.29 5.30 18.40
CA VAL A 104 -1.86 5.15 18.68
C VAL A 104 -1.07 6.43 18.41
N LEU A 105 -1.27 7.09 17.28
CA LEU A 105 -0.36 8.16 16.80
C LEU A 105 -1.00 9.55 16.75
N ASP A 106 -2.34 9.64 16.76
CA ASP A 106 -3.05 10.90 16.72
C ASP A 106 -2.90 11.64 18.06
N LEU A 107 -2.36 12.86 18.03
CA LEU A 107 -2.16 13.68 19.22
C LEU A 107 -3.46 14.09 19.92
N ASP A 108 -4.56 14.17 19.20
CA ASP A 108 -5.82 14.70 19.73
C ASP A 108 -6.71 13.60 20.29
N THR A 109 -6.67 12.40 19.69
CA THR A 109 -7.55 11.29 20.08
C THR A 109 -6.84 10.18 20.85
N SER A 110 -5.52 10.00 20.67
CA SER A 110 -4.80 8.94 21.37
C SER A 110 -4.47 9.34 22.82
N PRO A 111 -4.41 8.38 23.76
CA PRO A 111 -4.02 8.68 25.14
C PRO A 111 -2.60 9.26 25.24
N LYS A 112 -2.37 10.01 26.31
CA LYS A 112 -1.04 10.52 26.68
C LYS A 112 -0.19 9.43 27.34
N GLU A 113 0.14 8.40 26.56
CA GLU A 113 0.94 7.24 26.95
C GLU A 113 2.00 6.94 25.87
N PRO A 114 3.09 6.23 26.20
CA PRO A 114 4.07 5.76 25.21
C PRO A 114 3.41 4.93 24.10
N VAL A 115 3.90 5.04 22.86
CA VAL A 115 3.35 4.32 21.69
C VAL A 115 3.29 2.81 21.93
N GLN A 116 4.31 2.22 22.57
CA GLN A 116 4.33 0.79 22.89
C GLN A 116 3.13 0.34 23.74
N LYS A 117 2.75 1.11 24.77
CA LYS A 117 1.57 0.79 25.60
C LYS A 117 0.28 0.92 24.80
N LYS A 118 0.19 1.96 23.95
CA LYS A 118 -0.97 2.16 23.06
C LYS A 118 -1.12 1.02 22.05
N MET A 119 -0.01 0.54 21.48
CA MET A 119 0.02 -0.60 20.56
C MET A 119 -0.44 -1.90 21.23
N VAL A 120 0.07 -2.21 22.43
CA VAL A 120 -0.39 -3.38 23.21
C VAL A 120 -1.89 -3.29 23.46
N ARG A 121 -2.39 -2.12 23.89
CA ARG A 121 -3.83 -1.93 24.14
C ARG A 121 -4.66 -2.04 22.85
N TYR A 122 -4.17 -1.48 21.75
CA TYR A 122 -4.81 -1.55 20.45
C TYR A 122 -5.02 -3.02 20.02
N TYR A 123 -3.98 -3.85 20.13
CA TYR A 123 -4.09 -5.28 19.78
C TYR A 123 -4.85 -6.10 20.83
N ASN A 124 -4.74 -5.81 22.12
CA ASN A 124 -5.53 -6.53 23.13
C ASN A 124 -7.04 -6.31 22.98
N TYR A 125 -7.46 -5.14 22.48
CA TYR A 125 -8.89 -4.83 22.29
C TYR A 125 -9.41 -5.21 20.90
N ARG A 126 -8.57 -5.12 19.86
CA ARG A 126 -9.02 -5.28 18.46
C ARG A 126 -8.27 -6.36 17.67
N GLY A 127 -7.23 -6.96 18.22
CA GLY A 127 -6.31 -7.84 17.49
C GLY A 127 -6.97 -9.04 16.84
N ASP A 128 -7.99 -9.60 17.49
CA ASP A 128 -8.78 -10.73 16.97
C ASP A 128 -9.67 -10.34 15.78
N ASP A 129 -10.03 -9.07 15.66
CA ASP A 129 -10.77 -8.52 14.51
C ASP A 129 -9.81 -8.17 13.38
N GLN A 130 -9.35 -9.18 12.66
CA GLN A 130 -8.44 -9.02 11.53
C GLN A 130 -9.05 -8.22 10.36
N LEU A 131 -10.38 -8.10 10.30
CA LEU A 131 -11.07 -7.32 9.26
C LEU A 131 -10.90 -5.82 9.49
N ASN A 132 -10.98 -5.36 10.74
CA ASN A 132 -10.94 -3.93 11.07
C ASN A 132 -9.62 -3.47 11.69
N THR A 133 -8.68 -4.38 11.95
CA THR A 133 -7.40 -4.09 12.60
C THR A 133 -6.25 -4.29 11.65
N PHE A 134 -5.41 -3.26 11.49
CA PHE A 134 -4.18 -3.36 10.71
C PHE A 134 -3.27 -4.47 11.28
N GLN A 135 -2.96 -5.48 10.47
CA GLN A 135 -2.09 -6.60 10.84
C GLN A 135 -0.73 -6.44 10.19
N PHE A 136 0.29 -6.09 10.97
CA PHE A 136 1.66 -6.05 10.48
C PHE A 136 2.12 -7.44 10.04
N GLN A 137 2.62 -7.55 8.82
CA GLN A 137 3.17 -8.78 8.28
C GLN A 137 4.69 -8.83 8.45
N PRO A 138 5.31 -10.02 8.40
CA PRO A 138 6.77 -10.12 8.28
C PRO A 138 7.26 -9.34 7.06
N GLN A 139 8.24 -8.46 7.25
CA GLN A 139 8.77 -7.60 6.19
C GLN A 139 9.91 -8.30 5.43
N PRO A 140 9.94 -8.25 4.09
CA PRO A 140 11.03 -8.81 3.30
C PRO A 140 12.23 -7.85 3.29
N MET A 141 13.02 -7.85 4.37
CA MET A 141 14.20 -6.99 4.52
C MET A 141 15.48 -7.78 4.73
N SER A 142 16.60 -7.24 4.25
CA SER A 142 17.96 -7.77 4.42
C SER A 142 18.92 -6.64 4.78
N PHE A 143 20.02 -6.96 5.47
CA PHE A 143 21.16 -6.04 5.54
C PHE A 143 22.16 -6.43 4.45
N GLU A 144 22.47 -5.50 3.55
CA GLU A 144 23.34 -5.77 2.41
C GLU A 144 24.19 -4.57 1.98
N VAL A 145 25.23 -4.87 1.19
CA VAL A 145 26.12 -3.87 0.59
C VAL A 145 25.51 -3.46 -0.75
N ILE A 146 24.99 -2.22 -0.84
CA ILE A 146 24.33 -1.73 -2.07
C ILE A 146 25.29 -1.02 -3.02
N ASP A 147 26.42 -0.54 -2.52
CA ASP A 147 27.51 0.04 -3.32
C ASP A 147 28.85 -0.08 -2.60
N ARG A 148 29.92 0.50 -3.17
CA ARG A 148 31.29 0.41 -2.62
C ARG A 148 31.48 0.99 -1.21
N LYS A 149 30.52 1.76 -0.70
CA LYS A 149 30.62 2.53 0.55
C LYS A 149 29.39 2.38 1.46
N THR A 150 28.32 1.77 0.99
CA THR A 150 27.04 1.74 1.70
C THR A 150 26.64 0.31 2.06
N PHE A 151 26.62 0.03 3.37
CA PHE A 151 25.98 -1.15 3.95
C PHE A 151 24.74 -0.68 4.72
N THR A 152 23.56 -1.18 4.37
CA THR A 152 22.30 -0.68 4.92
C THR A 152 21.22 -1.76 4.93
N GLU A 153 20.12 -1.48 5.63
CA GLU A 153 18.90 -2.28 5.57
C GLU A 153 18.17 -1.97 4.25
N VAL A 154 17.83 -3.00 3.49
CA VAL A 154 17.16 -2.92 2.20
C VAL A 154 15.81 -3.63 2.28
N LEU A 155 14.78 -2.96 1.76
CA LEU A 155 13.45 -3.52 1.59
C LEU A 155 13.33 -4.13 0.18
N HIS A 156 12.88 -5.38 0.11
CA HIS A 156 12.56 -6.09 -1.13
C HIS A 156 11.05 -6.32 -1.23
N PRO A 157 10.26 -5.27 -1.52
CA PRO A 157 8.81 -5.39 -1.54
C PRO A 157 8.38 -6.33 -2.67
N LYS A 158 7.52 -7.29 -2.37
CA LYS A 158 6.95 -8.20 -3.38
C LYS A 158 5.74 -7.60 -4.08
N ASN A 159 5.05 -6.69 -3.41
CA ASN A 159 3.89 -5.98 -3.92
C ASN A 159 3.69 -4.63 -3.20
N ILE A 160 2.65 -3.91 -3.60
CA ILE A 160 2.31 -2.61 -3.01
C ILE A 160 1.97 -2.66 -1.52
N TYR A 161 1.48 -3.79 -1.00
CA TYR A 161 1.07 -3.92 0.40
C TYR A 161 2.29 -3.99 1.33
N ASP A 162 3.39 -4.61 0.88
CA ASP A 162 4.65 -4.62 1.62
C ASP A 162 5.17 -3.20 1.83
N MET A 163 5.11 -2.35 0.79
CA MET A 163 5.48 -0.94 0.91
C MET A 163 4.56 -0.18 1.88
N ILE A 164 3.25 -0.43 1.82
CA ILE A 164 2.29 0.23 2.72
C ILE A 164 2.58 -0.17 4.17
N ASP A 165 2.75 -1.47 4.45
CA ASP A 165 3.13 -1.96 5.78
C ASP A 165 4.43 -1.32 6.26
N TYR A 166 5.47 -1.29 5.42
CA TYR A 166 6.75 -0.65 5.74
C TYR A 166 6.54 0.79 6.22
N PHE A 167 5.81 1.62 5.46
CA PHE A 167 5.58 3.00 5.88
C PHE A 167 4.72 3.12 7.15
N VAL A 168 3.70 2.29 7.33
CA VAL A 168 2.89 2.29 8.57
C VAL A 168 3.77 1.89 9.77
N ARG A 169 4.67 0.94 9.56
CA ARG A 169 5.62 0.46 10.57
C ARG A 169 6.63 1.54 10.95
N GLU A 170 7.20 2.24 9.97
CA GLU A 170 8.12 3.35 10.25
C GLU A 170 7.42 4.47 11.02
N PHE A 171 6.15 4.75 10.74
CA PHE A 171 5.35 5.69 11.54
C PHE A 171 5.24 5.25 13.02
N VAL A 172 5.02 3.97 13.28
CA VAL A 172 4.96 3.44 14.65
C VAL A 172 6.33 3.44 15.32
N LYS A 173 7.39 2.99 14.63
CA LYS A 173 8.77 2.92 15.16
C LYS A 173 9.32 4.29 15.52
N LEU A 174 9.09 5.28 14.66
CA LEU A 174 9.53 6.67 14.89
C LEU A 174 8.59 7.42 15.84
N GLU A 175 7.55 6.76 16.35
CA GLU A 175 6.48 7.36 17.15
C GLU A 175 5.92 8.63 16.49
N GLN A 176 5.83 8.63 15.15
CA GLN A 176 5.56 9.80 14.33
C GLN A 176 4.19 10.39 14.69
N PRO A 177 4.12 11.58 15.31
CA PRO A 177 2.85 12.18 15.66
C PRO A 177 2.09 12.59 14.40
N VAL A 178 0.78 12.33 14.42
CA VAL A 178 -0.15 12.73 13.36
C VAL A 178 -1.30 13.53 13.95
N ARG A 179 -1.98 14.30 13.11
CA ARG A 179 -3.19 15.04 13.47
C ARG A 179 -4.10 15.18 12.25
N ILE A 180 -5.40 15.36 12.47
CA ILE A 180 -6.36 15.72 11.41
C ILE A 180 -6.31 17.23 11.19
N CYS A 181 -6.02 17.66 9.96
CA CYS A 181 -6.01 19.07 9.58
C CYS A 181 -7.40 19.70 9.77
N LYS A 182 -7.48 20.83 10.48
CA LYS A 182 -8.76 21.53 10.70
C LYS A 182 -9.41 22.05 9.41
N ASN A 183 -8.63 22.30 8.36
CA ASN A 183 -9.14 22.74 7.06
C ASN A 183 -9.62 21.56 6.19
N CYS A 184 -8.70 20.73 5.67
CA CYS A 184 -9.03 19.70 4.68
C CYS A 184 -9.54 18.38 5.28
N LYS A 185 -9.58 18.25 6.61
CA LYS A 185 -10.02 17.05 7.35
C LYS A 185 -9.24 15.77 7.04
N ARG A 186 -7.99 15.93 6.56
CA ARG A 186 -7.07 14.82 6.28
C ARG A 186 -5.98 14.73 7.33
N TYR A 187 -5.55 13.52 7.65
CA TYR A 187 -4.34 13.29 8.44
C TYR A 187 -3.13 13.95 7.77
N PHE A 188 -2.25 14.48 8.61
CA PHE A 188 -0.92 14.93 8.23
C PHE A 188 0.07 14.55 9.35
N ALA A 189 1.31 14.28 8.95
CA ALA A 189 2.40 14.05 9.89
C ALA A 189 2.92 15.39 10.40
N LEU A 190 3.18 15.48 11.69
CA LEU A 190 3.73 16.68 12.31
C LEU A 190 5.25 16.66 12.19
N SER A 191 5.82 17.69 11.58
CA SER A 191 7.26 17.91 11.44
C SER A 191 7.64 19.15 12.26
N GLY A 192 8.06 18.96 13.51
CA GLY A 192 8.45 20.07 14.40
C GLY A 192 7.46 20.35 15.53
N ARG A 193 6.85 21.54 15.57
CA ARG A 193 6.04 21.98 16.72
C ARG A 193 4.73 21.21 16.83
N SER A 194 4.41 20.77 18.06
CA SER A 194 3.24 19.97 18.40
C SER A 194 1.91 20.74 18.38
N ASP A 195 1.94 22.07 18.27
CA ASP A 195 0.78 22.96 18.22
C ASP A 195 0.25 23.18 16.79
N THR A 196 0.90 22.64 15.76
CA THR A 196 0.47 22.80 14.38
C THR A 196 -0.90 22.13 14.16
N GLU A 197 -1.88 22.89 13.65
CA GLU A 197 -3.27 22.41 13.43
C GLU A 197 -3.66 22.27 11.94
N TYR A 198 -2.82 22.79 11.04
CA TYR A 198 -3.07 22.85 9.60
C TYR A 198 -1.93 22.20 8.83
N CYS A 199 -2.26 21.48 7.75
CA CYS A 199 -1.27 20.91 6.84
C CYS A 199 -0.91 21.91 5.71
N ASN A 200 0.22 21.67 5.04
CA ASN A 200 0.70 22.50 3.92
C ASN A 200 -0.01 22.22 2.57
N ARG A 201 -1.10 21.44 2.56
CA ARG A 201 -1.86 21.21 1.32
C ARG A 201 -2.51 22.53 0.86
N PRO A 202 -2.49 22.84 -0.44
CA PRO A 202 -3.23 23.99 -0.98
C PRO A 202 -4.71 23.93 -0.60
N ILE A 203 -5.30 25.11 -0.39
CA ILE A 203 -6.74 25.29 -0.18
C ILE A 203 -7.43 25.33 -1.54
#